data_AF-A0A821IZF5-F1
#
_entry.id   AF-A0A821IZF5-F1
#
_cell.length_a   1.000
_cell.length_b   1.000
_cell.length_c   1.000
_cell.angle_alpha   90.00
_cell.angle_beta   90.00
_cell.angle_gamma   90.00
#
_symmetry.space_group_name_H-M   'P 1'
#
loop_
_entity.id
_entity.type
_entity.pdbx_description
1 polymer ?
#
loop_
_entity_poly.entity_id
_entity_poly.type
_entity_poly.pdbx_seq_one_letter_code
_entity_poly.pdbx_strand_id
1 'polypeptide(L)'
;MIQQDSSSVHVKLGDFGVGTALYAPLEQLNSNHCIATSKSDSYSLEIVLFELFNIFPTEMERYCCLSNLRINSKVDEQFSEYYPFETTIIEQLVSIESEKRSSLERLLSMFAKVTQQRMKKQHNNTKMIIEQLRAKLRDRD
;
A
#
# COMPACT_ATOMS: atom_id res chain seq x y z
N MET A 1 16.58 -40.77 -18.63
CA MET A 1 15.42 -39.86 -18.71
C MET A 1 15.26 -39.22 -17.36
N ILE A 2 15.72 -37.98 -17.20
CA ILE A 2 15.60 -37.23 -15.96
C ILE A 2 14.17 -36.69 -15.95
N GLN A 3 13.32 -37.21 -15.06
CA GLN A 3 12.05 -36.57 -14.73
C GLN A 3 12.38 -35.35 -13.87
N GLN A 4 12.09 -34.16 -14.41
CA GLN A 4 12.07 -32.91 -13.66
C GLN A 4 10.79 -32.92 -12.83
N ASP A 5 10.91 -33.17 -11.53
CA ASP A 5 9.80 -33.00 -10.61
C ASP A 5 9.75 -31.55 -10.16
N SER A 6 8.59 -30.95 -10.39
CA SER A 6 8.27 -29.55 -10.15
C SER A 6 8.36 -29.29 -8.66
N SER A 7 9.44 -28.66 -8.22
CA SER A 7 9.65 -28.30 -6.81
C SER A 7 8.66 -27.19 -6.43
N SER A 8 7.48 -27.60 -5.97
CA SER A 8 6.56 -26.73 -5.23
C SER A 8 7.31 -26.15 -4.03
N VAL A 9 7.61 -24.86 -4.08
CA VAL A 9 8.22 -24.11 -2.97
C VAL A 9 7.18 -24.06 -1.85
N HIS A 10 7.21 -25.07 -0.97
CA HIS A 10 6.41 -25.07 0.24
C HIS A 10 7.04 -24.06 1.20
N VAL A 11 6.54 -22.83 1.19
CA VAL A 11 6.90 -21.82 2.17
C VAL A 11 6.38 -22.32 3.53
N LYS A 12 7.27 -22.87 4.36
CA LYS A 12 6.97 -23.22 5.75
C LYS A 12 6.80 -21.92 6.54
N LEU A 13 5.57 -21.43 6.68
CA LEU A 13 5.20 -20.56 7.80
C LEU A 13 5.14 -21.44 9.06
N GLY A 14 6.31 -21.69 9.68
CA GLY A 14 6.39 -22.40 10.95
C GLY A 14 6.35 -21.44 12.13
N ASP A 15 5.28 -21.53 12.94
CA ASP A 15 5.08 -21.25 14.38
C ASP A 15 5.79 -20.08 15.11
N PHE A 16 6.46 -19.16 14.42
CA PHE A 16 6.92 -17.90 15.02
C PHE A 16 5.77 -16.90 15.02
N GLY A 17 5.20 -16.59 16.19
CA GLY A 17 4.35 -15.41 16.43
C GLY A 17 3.57 -14.96 15.19
N VAL A 18 2.57 -15.76 14.81
CA VAL A 18 1.99 -15.89 13.45
C VAL A 18 1.58 -14.56 12.79
N GLY A 19 1.35 -13.51 13.58
CA GLY A 19 1.03 -12.17 13.09
C GLY A 19 2.23 -11.34 12.61
N THR A 20 3.37 -11.38 13.29
CA THR A 20 4.51 -10.49 12.99
C THR A 20 5.19 -10.85 11.67
N ALA A 21 5.19 -12.14 11.31
CA ALA A 21 5.74 -12.62 10.05
C ALA A 21 5.00 -12.08 8.80
N LEU A 22 3.76 -11.60 8.95
CA LEU A 22 2.99 -11.01 7.84
C LEU A 22 3.56 -9.67 7.39
N TYR A 23 4.20 -8.92 8.29
CA TYR A 23 4.83 -7.64 7.96
C TYR A 23 6.21 -7.81 7.32
N ALA A 24 6.81 -9.00 7.43
CA ALA A 24 8.13 -9.27 6.88
C ALA A 24 8.05 -9.75 5.42
N PRO A 25 8.93 -9.25 4.53
CA PRO A 25 9.02 -9.76 3.17
C PRO A 25 9.72 -11.12 3.14
N LEU A 26 9.51 -11.90 2.07
CA LEU A 26 9.98 -13.29 1.98
C LEU A 26 11.51 -13.41 2.06
N GLU A 27 12.25 -12.44 1.53
CA GLU A 27 13.71 -12.39 1.63
C GLU A 27 14.21 -12.31 3.09
N GLN A 28 13.44 -11.69 3.98
CA GLN A 28 13.75 -11.59 5.41
C GLN A 28 13.41 -12.89 6.16
N LEU A 29 12.41 -13.63 5.69
CA LEU A 29 11.94 -14.87 6.29
C LEU A 29 12.76 -16.09 5.85
N ASN A 30 13.28 -16.08 4.62
CA ASN A 30 14.00 -17.20 4.02
C ASN A 30 15.52 -17.17 4.25
N SER A 31 16.05 -16.11 4.84
CA SER A 31 17.49 -15.93 5.00
C SER A 31 17.99 -16.42 6.36
N ASN A 32 19.05 -17.24 6.36
CA ASN A 32 19.77 -17.64 7.59
C ASN A 32 20.41 -16.44 8.31
N HIS A 33 20.56 -15.32 7.61
CA HIS A 33 20.86 -14.01 8.16
C HIS A 33 19.76 -13.05 7.69
N CYS A 34 18.91 -12.58 8.60
CA CYS A 34 17.90 -11.56 8.32
C CYS A 34 18.58 -10.25 7.89
N ILE A 35 18.84 -10.08 6.60
CA ILE A 35 19.41 -8.83 6.08
C ILE A 35 18.26 -7.84 5.90
N ALA A 36 18.09 -6.96 6.89
CA ALA A 36 17.22 -5.81 6.78
C ALA A 36 17.81 -4.83 5.76
N THR A 37 16.98 -4.41 4.80
CA THR A 37 17.32 -3.41 3.80
C THR A 37 16.29 -2.30 3.85
N SER A 38 16.61 -1.11 3.33
CA SER A 38 15.62 -0.04 3.20
C SER A 38 14.35 -0.49 2.44
N LYS A 39 14.49 -1.47 1.54
CA LYS A 39 13.37 -2.06 0.82
C LYS A 39 12.52 -2.99 1.68
N SER A 40 13.08 -3.71 2.65
CA SER A 40 12.28 -4.53 3.58
C SER A 40 11.44 -3.65 4.51
N ASP A 41 11.97 -2.48 4.89
CA ASP A 41 11.23 -1.50 5.66
C ASP A 41 10.07 -0.92 4.84
N SER A 42 10.29 -0.62 3.55
CA SER A 42 9.22 -0.20 2.64
C SER A 42 8.07 -1.21 2.58
N TYR A 43 8.39 -2.50 2.52
CA TYR A 43 7.36 -3.55 2.49
C TYR A 43 6.53 -3.56 3.77
N SER A 44 7.21 -3.52 4.93
CA SER A 44 6.57 -3.54 6.23
C SER A 44 5.63 -2.35 6.41
N LEU A 45 6.05 -1.16 5.96
CA LEU A 45 5.26 0.06 6.03
C LEU A 45 3.95 -0.06 5.26
N GLU A 46 3.95 -0.69 4.09
CA GLU A 46 2.73 -0.83 3.28
C GLU A 46 1.73 -1.82 3.86
N ILE A 47 2.22 -2.89 4.50
CA ILE A 47 1.33 -3.81 5.22
C ILE A 47 0.62 -3.06 6.35
N VAL A 48 1.35 -2.22 7.09
CA VAL A 48 0.76 -1.34 8.12
C VAL A 48 -0.20 -0.33 7.50
N LEU A 49 0.15 0.28 6.36
CA LEU A 49 -0.70 1.24 5.68
C LEU A 49 -2.03 0.60 5.27
N PHE A 50 -1.99 -0.58 4.62
CA PHE A 50 -3.19 -1.33 4.26
C PHE A 50 -4.05 -1.66 5.48
N GLU A 51 -3.43 -2.02 6.61
CA GLU A 51 -4.12 -2.31 7.85
C GLU A 51 -4.79 -1.06 8.47
N LEU A 52 -4.19 0.13 8.32
CA LEU A 52 -4.80 1.39 8.80
C LEU A 52 -6.09 1.76 8.05
N PHE A 53 -6.23 1.32 6.79
CA PHE A 53 -7.41 1.58 5.97
C PHE A 53 -8.48 0.48 6.06
N ASN A 54 -8.18 -0.66 6.70
CA ASN A 54 -9.11 -1.78 6.85
C ASN A 54 -9.37 -2.08 8.32
N ILE A 55 -10.64 -1.99 8.72
CA ILE A 55 -11.06 -2.45 10.05
C ILE A 55 -11.47 -3.91 9.91
N PHE A 56 -10.70 -4.82 10.52
CA PHE A 56 -11.00 -6.25 10.50
C PHE A 56 -11.85 -6.64 11.73
N PRO A 57 -13.04 -7.24 11.52
CA PRO A 57 -13.87 -7.74 12.62
C PRO A 57 -13.21 -8.88 13.39
N THR A 58 -12.41 -9.70 12.71
CA THR A 58 -11.71 -10.85 13.29
C THR A 58 -10.25 -10.94 12.85
N GLU A 59 -9.43 -11.55 13.71
CA GLU A 59 -8.02 -11.84 13.39
C GLU A 59 -7.86 -12.80 12.20
N MET A 60 -8.83 -13.70 11.98
CA MET A 60 -8.80 -14.64 10.85
C MET A 60 -9.01 -13.90 9.52
N GLU A 61 -9.95 -12.95 9.47
CA GLU A 61 -10.15 -12.10 8.28
C GLU A 61 -8.91 -11.26 8.01
N ARG A 62 -8.33 -10.65 9.05
CA ARG A 62 -7.07 -9.91 8.96
C ARG A 62 -5.96 -10.78 8.37
N TYR A 63 -5.76 -11.99 8.91
CA TYR A 63 -4.77 -12.94 8.42
C TYR A 63 -5.00 -13.31 6.96
N CYS A 64 -6.25 -13.62 6.57
CA CYS A 64 -6.61 -13.94 5.19
C CYS A 64 -6.32 -12.79 4.23
N CYS A 65 -6.77 -11.57 4.56
CA CYS A 65 -6.57 -10.39 3.72
C CYS A 65 -5.08 -10.06 3.55
N LEU A 66 -4.32 -10.03 4.64
CA LEU A 66 -2.88 -9.78 4.57
C LEU A 66 -2.16 -10.90 3.80
N SER A 67 -2.48 -12.16 4.04
CA SER A 67 -1.86 -13.28 3.31
C SER A 67 -2.14 -13.21 1.80
N ASN A 68 -3.37 -12.87 1.41
CA ASN A 68 -3.74 -12.69 0.01
C ASN A 68 -2.98 -11.51 -0.63
N LEU A 69 -2.87 -10.39 0.07
CA LEU A 69 -2.10 -9.24 -0.38
C LEU A 69 -0.63 -9.62 -0.63
N ARG A 70 -0.02 -10.41 0.27
CA ARG A 70 1.37 -10.85 0.13
C ARG A 70 1.58 -11.79 -1.05
N ILE A 71 0.69 -12.78 -1.24
CA ILE A 71 0.80 -13.79 -2.30
C ILE A 71 0.56 -13.16 -3.67
N ASN A 72 -0.46 -12.31 -3.77
CA ASN A 72 -0.89 -11.75 -5.05
C ASN A 72 -0.20 -10.41 -5.38
N SER A 73 0.47 -9.78 -4.41
CA SER A 73 0.98 -8.40 -4.53
C SER A 73 -0.09 -7.40 -5.00
N LYS A 74 -1.36 -7.66 -4.62
CA LYS A 74 -2.54 -6.96 -5.10
C LYS A 74 -3.55 -6.80 -3.99
N VAL A 75 -4.17 -5.63 -3.89
CA VAL A 75 -5.29 -5.40 -2.96
C VAL A 75 -6.60 -5.93 -3.55
N ASP A 76 -7.63 -6.06 -2.70
CA ASP A 76 -8.96 -6.44 -3.17
C ASP A 76 -9.63 -5.31 -3.97
N GLU A 77 -10.65 -5.69 -4.76
CA GLU A 77 -11.33 -4.75 -5.66
C GLU A 77 -12.07 -3.65 -4.88
N GLN A 78 -12.67 -4.01 -3.73
CA GLN A 78 -13.38 -3.06 -2.89
C GLN A 78 -12.45 -1.95 -2.38
N PHE A 79 -11.29 -2.33 -1.84
CA PHE A 79 -10.27 -1.38 -1.40
C PHE A 79 -9.81 -0.49 -2.55
N SER A 80 -9.62 -1.07 -3.74
CA SER A 80 -9.21 -0.31 -4.92
C SER A 80 -10.21 0.73 -5.39
N GLU A 81 -11.50 0.48 -5.17
CA GLU A 81 -12.57 1.42 -5.50
C GLU A 81 -12.63 2.58 -4.50
N TYR A 82 -12.48 2.30 -3.20
CA TYR A 82 -12.52 3.32 -2.15
C TYR A 82 -11.24 4.16 -2.07
N TYR A 83 -10.07 3.53 -2.26
CA TYR A 83 -8.75 4.12 -2.04
C TYR A 83 -7.81 3.94 -3.25
N PRO A 84 -8.17 4.44 -4.45
CA PRO A 84 -7.43 4.15 -5.68
C PRO A 84 -5.98 4.67 -5.68
N PHE A 85 -5.72 5.76 -4.94
CA PHE A 85 -4.37 6.30 -4.84
C PHE A 85 -3.49 5.44 -3.94
N GLU A 86 -4.01 5.04 -2.78
CA GLU A 86 -3.36 4.18 -1.80
C GLU A 86 -3.11 2.79 -2.40
N THR A 87 -4.06 2.24 -3.16
CA THR A 87 -3.88 1.00 -3.94
C THR A 87 -2.67 1.06 -4.85
N THR A 88 -2.53 2.15 -5.62
CA THR A 88 -1.39 2.31 -6.53
C THR A 88 -0.06 2.26 -5.78
N ILE A 89 -0.03 2.77 -4.55
CA ILE A 89 1.17 2.82 -3.72
C ILE A 89 1.47 1.46 -3.10
N ILE A 90 0.48 0.84 -2.46
CA ILE A 90 0.59 -0.46 -1.80
C ILE A 90 1.06 -1.52 -2.81
N GLU A 91 0.46 -1.59 -4.00
CA GLU A 91 0.84 -2.58 -5.02
C GLU A 91 2.27 -2.37 -5.57
N GLN A 92 2.76 -1.13 -5.63
CA GLN A 92 4.13 -0.83 -6.07
C GLN A 92 5.21 -1.24 -5.06
N LEU A 93 4.82 -1.50 -3.81
CA LEU A 93 5.72 -1.65 -2.69
C LEU A 93 5.59 -3.01 -1.98
N VAL A 94 4.45 -3.70 -2.14
CA VAL A 94 4.22 -5.08 -1.67
C VAL A 94 4.69 -6.13 -2.70
N SER A 95 5.53 -5.74 -3.66
CA SER A 95 6.11 -6.71 -4.61
C SER A 95 7.00 -7.73 -3.89
N ILE A 96 6.80 -9.01 -4.25
CA ILE A 96 7.64 -10.14 -3.81
C ILE A 96 9.10 -9.92 -4.23
N GLU A 97 9.33 -9.35 -5.41
CA GLU A 97 10.66 -9.06 -5.90
C GLU A 97 11.15 -7.72 -5.35
N SER A 98 12.13 -7.76 -4.44
CA SER A 98 12.75 -6.56 -3.87
C SER A 98 13.25 -5.58 -4.96
N GLU A 99 13.71 -6.06 -6.11
CA GLU A 99 14.15 -5.21 -7.22
C GLU A 99 13.03 -4.36 -7.83
N LYS A 100 11.81 -4.90 -7.91
CA LYS A 100 10.62 -4.22 -8.44
C LYS A 100 9.98 -3.28 -7.42
N ARG A 101 10.31 -3.42 -6.15
CA ARG A 101 9.83 -2.56 -5.07
C ARG A 101 10.32 -1.13 -5.27
N SER A 102 9.37 -0.19 -5.33
CA SER A 102 9.68 1.24 -5.40
C SER A 102 10.43 1.73 -4.14
N SER A 103 11.10 2.87 -4.23
CA SER A 103 11.75 3.50 -3.07
C SER A 103 10.76 4.35 -2.27
N LEU A 104 11.00 4.49 -0.95
CA LEU A 104 10.22 5.39 -0.08
C LEU A 104 10.31 6.85 -0.54
N GLU A 105 11.43 7.26 -1.12
CA GLU A 105 11.59 8.59 -1.72
C GLU A 105 10.58 8.84 -2.84
N ARG A 106 10.36 7.82 -3.70
CA ARG A 106 9.37 7.88 -4.76
C ARG A 106 7.96 8.01 -4.18
N LEU A 107 7.62 7.21 -3.18
CA LEU A 107 6.35 7.30 -2.45
C LEU A 107 6.14 8.70 -1.88
N LEU A 108 7.12 9.24 -1.17
CA LEU A 108 7.03 10.58 -0.57
C LEU A 108 6.80 11.64 -1.64
N SER A 109 7.49 11.53 -2.78
CA SER A 109 7.29 12.44 -3.91
C SER A 109 5.86 12.36 -4.48
N MET A 110 5.25 11.17 -4.54
CA MET A 110 3.89 10.96 -5.02
C MET A 110 2.87 11.58 -4.06
N PHE A 111 3.00 11.32 -2.75
CA PHE A 111 2.16 11.95 -1.72
C PHE A 111 2.26 13.47 -1.75
N ALA A 112 3.48 14.03 -1.84
CA ALA A 112 3.67 15.47 -1.92
C ALA A 112 2.98 16.08 -3.16
N LYS A 113 3.13 15.45 -4.33
CA LYS A 113 2.48 15.88 -5.58
C LYS A 113 0.96 15.86 -5.47
N VAL A 114 0.37 14.76 -4.99
CA VAL A 114 -1.09 14.64 -4.86
C VAL A 114 -1.64 15.62 -3.83
N THR A 115 -0.97 15.78 -2.70
CA THR A 115 -1.35 16.75 -1.67
C THR A 115 -1.32 18.17 -2.24
N GLN A 116 -0.27 18.53 -2.98
CA GLN A 116 -0.16 19.83 -3.63
C GLN A 116 -1.28 20.05 -4.66
N GLN A 117 -1.63 19.04 -5.45
CA GLN A 117 -2.73 19.12 -6.41
C GLN A 117 -4.09 19.30 -5.73
N ARG A 118 -4.37 18.55 -4.66
CA ARG A 118 -5.59 18.68 -3.84
C ARG A 118 -5.70 20.09 -3.26
N MET A 119 -4.63 20.61 -2.66
CA MET A 119 -4.59 21.97 -2.11
C MET A 119 -4.82 23.05 -3.19
N LYS A 120 -4.17 22.92 -4.36
CA LYS A 120 -4.37 23.83 -5.49
C LYS A 120 -5.82 23.81 -5.99
N LYS A 121 -6.42 22.62 -6.12
CA LYS A 121 -7.82 22.45 -6.54
C LYS A 121 -8.77 23.11 -5.54
N GLN A 122 -8.57 22.88 -4.24
CA GLN A 122 -9.38 23.50 -3.18
C GLN A 122 -9.27 25.03 -3.23
N HIS A 123 -8.04 25.57 -3.32
CA HIS A 123 -7.81 27.01 -3.43
C HIS A 123 -8.51 27.64 -4.64
N ASN A 124 -8.42 26.99 -5.80
CA ASN A 124 -9.09 27.46 -7.01
C ASN A 124 -10.61 27.42 -6.88
N ASN A 125 -11.16 26.36 -6.28
CA ASN A 125 -12.60 26.27 -6.01
C ASN A 125 -13.06 27.36 -5.04
N THR A 126 -12.32 27.59 -3.95
CA THR A 126 -12.64 28.65 -2.98
C THR A 126 -12.58 30.03 -3.63
N LYS A 127 -11.55 30.32 -4.44
CA LYS A 127 -11.46 31.56 -5.23
C LYS A 127 -12.66 31.77 -6.13
N MET A 128 -13.07 30.73 -6.86
CA MET A 128 -14.23 30.79 -7.76
C MET A 128 -15.52 31.10 -7.00
N ILE A 129 -15.74 30.47 -5.84
CA ILE A 129 -16.91 30.74 -4.99
C ILE A 129 -16.90 32.19 -4.49
N ILE A 130 -15.74 32.70 -4.04
CA ILE A 130 -15.61 34.09 -3.57
C ILE A 130 -15.96 35.08 -4.70
N GLU A 131 -15.48 34.86 -5.92
CA GLU A 131 -15.80 35.75 -7.05
C GLU A 131 -17.29 35.71 -7.43
N GLN A 132 -17.91 34.54 -7.40
CA GLN A 132 -19.36 34.40 -7.63
C GLN A 132 -20.18 35.14 -6.56
N LEU A 133 -19.78 35.04 -5.29
CA LEU A 133 -20.45 35.76 -4.20
C LEU A 133 -20.28 37.28 -4.33
N ARG A 134 -19.09 37.76 -4.71
CA ARG A 134 -18.82 39.18 -4.97
C ARG A 134 -19.67 39.73 -6.11
N ALA A 135 -19.87 38.95 -7.18
CA ALA A 135 -20.74 39.35 -8.29
C ALA A 135 -22.20 39.48 -7.85
N LYS A 136 -22.73 38.49 -7.13
CA LYS A 136 -24.11 38.53 -6.63
C LYS A 136 -24.41 39.67 -5.66
N LEU A 137 -23.41 40.13 -4.91
CA LEU A 137 -23.54 41.30 -4.03
C LEU A 137 -23.61 42.59 -4.86
N ARG A 138 -22.81 42.71 -5.92
CA ARG A 138 -22.85 43.88 -6.83
C ARG A 138 -24.18 44.02 -7.58
N ASP A 139 -24.82 42.91 -7.93
CA ASP A 139 -26.11 42.91 -8.65
C ASP A 139 -27.31 43.18 -7.72
N ARG A 140 -27.09 43.28 -6.40
CA ARG A 140 -28.13 43.53 -5.39
C ARG A 140 -28.25 44.99 -4.95
N ASP A 141 -27.26 45.82 -5.26
CA ASP A 141 -27.24 47.27 -5.04
C ASP A 141 -27.66 48.01 -6.32
#